data_AF-A0A7L2HH06-F1
#
_entry.id   AF-A0A7L2HH06-F1
#
_cell.length_a   1.000
_cell.length_b   1.000
_cell.length_c   1.000
_cell.angle_alpha   90.00
_cell.angle_beta   90.00
_cell.angle_gamma   90.00
#
_symmetry.space_group_name_H-M   'P 1'
#
loop_
_entity.id
_entity.type
_entity.pdbx_description
1 polymer ?
#
loop_
_entity_poly.entity_id
_entity_poly.type
_entity_poly.pdbx_seq_one_letter_code
_entity_poly.pdbx_strand_id
1 'polypeptide(L)'
;QNGTKKFWDFMRTHDSVSVLIFNTSRQCFVVVKQFRPAVYMCEVERHHPQVFQNQDKESFSRLEDPLPAVVGVTYELCAGIVDKPDLSLEEIACGEVFEECGYCVPVTNLQRITSYR
;
A
#
# COMPACT_ATOMS: atom_id res chain seq x y z
N GLN A 1 -19.71 -19.28 -20.27
CA GLN A 1 -19.83 -19.57 -21.72
C GLN A 1 -18.98 -20.81 -22.00
N ASN A 2 -19.52 -21.82 -22.68
CA ASN A 2 -19.05 -23.24 -22.75
C ASN A 2 -19.42 -24.14 -21.56
N GLY A 3 -20.46 -23.81 -20.78
CA GLY A 3 -20.91 -24.69 -19.68
C GLY A 3 -19.96 -24.81 -18.48
N THR A 4 -18.75 -24.23 -18.55
CA THR A 4 -17.82 -24.19 -17.42
C THR A 4 -18.26 -23.14 -16.41
N LYS A 5 -18.46 -23.57 -15.16
CA LYS A 5 -18.74 -22.71 -14.01
C LYS A 5 -17.49 -21.86 -13.73
N LYS A 6 -17.64 -20.54 -13.75
CA LYS A 6 -16.56 -19.61 -13.41
C LYS A 6 -16.83 -19.03 -12.04
N PHE A 7 -15.79 -18.98 -11.22
CA PHE A 7 -15.79 -18.29 -9.94
C PHE A 7 -14.95 -17.03 -10.10
N TRP A 8 -15.42 -15.96 -9.49
CA TRP A 8 -14.75 -14.66 -9.53
C TRP A 8 -14.79 -14.09 -8.11
N ASP A 9 -13.62 -13.76 -7.59
CA ASP A 9 -13.50 -12.96 -6.38
C ASP A 9 -13.37 -11.50 -6.80
N PHE A 10 -14.25 -10.65 -6.27
CA PHE A 10 -14.24 -9.21 -6.55
C PHE A 10 -14.13 -8.45 -5.24
N MET A 11 -13.15 -7.55 -5.15
CA MET A 11 -12.98 -6.65 -4.02
C MET A 11 -13.30 -5.23 -4.48
N ARG A 12 -14.25 -4.58 -3.80
CA ARG A 12 -14.51 -3.16 -3.98
C ARG A 12 -13.62 -2.39 -3.01
N THR A 13 -12.71 -1.59 -3.52
CA THR A 13 -11.87 -0.68 -2.73
C THR A 13 -12.32 0.77 -2.94
N HIS A 14 -11.95 1.62 -1.99
CA HIS A 14 -12.08 3.07 -2.15
C HIS A 14 -11.10 3.58 -3.21
N ASP A 15 -11.40 4.74 -3.79
CA ASP A 15 -10.43 5.52 -4.54
C ASP A 15 -9.32 5.99 -3.58
N SER A 16 -8.17 6.41 -4.13
CA SER A 16 -7.03 6.87 -3.33
C SER A 16 -6.33 8.05 -3.99
N VAL A 17 -5.56 8.77 -3.19
CA VAL A 17 -4.60 9.79 -3.65
C VAL A 17 -3.19 9.32 -3.36
N SER A 18 -2.23 9.77 -4.17
CA SER A 18 -0.80 9.56 -3.92
C SER A 18 -0.03 10.81 -4.29
N VAL A 19 0.97 11.16 -3.48
CA VAL A 19 1.70 12.42 -3.58
C VAL A 19 3.19 12.13 -3.76
N LEU A 20 3.75 12.65 -4.86
CA LEU A 20 5.20 12.72 -5.04
C LEU A 20 5.70 14.05 -4.47
N ILE A 21 6.52 13.98 -3.42
CA ILE A 21 7.01 15.16 -2.70
C ILE A 21 8.49 15.38 -3.06
N PHE A 22 8.82 16.58 -3.53
CA PHE A 22 10.20 17.01 -3.74
C PHE A 22 10.57 18.13 -2.75
N ASN A 23 11.52 17.86 -1.86
CA ASN A 23 12.06 18.85 -0.94
C ASN A 23 13.16 19.66 -1.66
N THR A 24 12.85 20.90 -2.01
CA THR A 24 13.75 21.79 -2.74
C THR A 24 14.95 22.26 -1.93
N SER A 25 14.86 22.32 -0.60
CA SER A 25 16.00 22.71 0.25
C SER A 25 17.05 21.61 0.33
N ARG A 26 16.62 20.34 0.32
CA ARG A 26 17.50 19.17 0.42
C ARG A 26 17.77 18.48 -0.91
N GLN A 27 17.13 18.94 -1.99
CA GLN A 27 17.23 18.37 -3.34
C GLN A 27 16.97 16.85 -3.34
N CYS A 28 15.90 16.43 -2.67
CA CYS A 28 15.57 15.01 -2.53
C CYS A 28 14.06 14.76 -2.60
N PHE A 29 13.69 13.55 -3.05
CA PHE A 29 12.34 13.06 -2.92
C PHE A 29 12.08 12.55 -1.50
N VAL A 30 10.85 12.73 -1.03
CA VAL A 30 10.37 12.15 0.24
C VAL A 30 9.46 10.98 -0.10
N VAL A 31 9.71 9.85 0.56
CA VAL A 31 8.95 8.59 0.41
C VAL A 31 8.63 8.04 1.80
N VAL A 32 7.56 7.28 1.88
CA VAL A 32 7.12 6.59 3.10
C VAL A 32 7.77 5.21 3.18
N LYS A 33 8.09 4.78 4.39
CA LYS A 33 8.62 3.43 4.68
C LYS A 33 7.67 2.72 5.63
N GLN A 34 7.05 1.63 5.18
CA GLN A 34 6.07 0.90 5.98
C GLN A 34 6.17 -0.62 5.78
N PHE A 35 5.72 -1.38 6.78
CA PHE A 35 5.65 -2.84 6.68
C PHE A 35 4.33 -3.26 6.03
N ARG A 36 4.41 -4.06 4.97
CA ARG A 36 3.24 -4.62 4.26
C ARG A 36 3.18 -6.13 4.50
N PRO A 37 2.21 -6.64 5.29
CA PRO A 37 2.09 -8.07 5.58
C PRO A 37 1.99 -8.95 4.33
N ALA A 38 1.30 -8.49 3.27
CA ALA A 38 1.20 -9.24 2.03
C ALA A 38 2.57 -9.46 1.36
N VAL A 39 3.43 -8.43 1.33
CA VAL A 39 4.79 -8.53 0.79
C VAL A 39 5.63 -9.49 1.63
N TYR A 40 5.54 -9.38 2.96
CA TYR A 40 6.19 -10.33 3.85
C TYR A 40 5.74 -11.78 3.58
N MET A 41 4.44 -12.02 3.46
CA MET A 41 3.91 -13.36 3.19
C MET A 41 4.36 -13.90 1.83
N CYS A 42 4.45 -13.07 0.79
CA CYS A 42 5.04 -13.47 -0.49
C CYS A 42 6.50 -13.90 -0.33
N GLU A 43 7.29 -13.18 0.48
CA GLU A 43 8.68 -13.58 0.75
C GLU A 43 8.76 -14.87 1.57
N VAL A 44 7.86 -15.09 2.53
CA VAL A 44 7.77 -16.36 3.27
C VAL A 44 7.41 -17.51 2.34
N GLU A 45 6.45 -17.33 1.43
CA GLU A 45 6.08 -18.34 0.44
C GLU A 45 7.25 -18.69 -0.47
N ARG A 46 8.03 -17.69 -0.89
CA ARG A 46 9.20 -17.86 -1.75
C ARG A 46 10.33 -18.64 -1.08
N HIS A 47 10.57 -18.42 0.22
CA HIS A 47 11.66 -19.07 0.96
C HIS A 47 11.23 -20.39 1.63
N HIS A 48 9.96 -20.54 1.96
CA HIS A 48 9.38 -21.69 2.66
C HIS A 48 8.09 -22.18 1.98
N PRO A 49 8.13 -22.60 0.69
CA PRO A 49 6.94 -22.98 -0.06
C PRO A 49 6.13 -24.10 0.60
N GLN A 50 6.79 -24.98 1.37
CA GLN A 50 6.17 -26.06 2.15
C GLN A 50 5.11 -25.56 3.16
N VAL A 51 5.21 -24.32 3.63
CA VAL A 51 4.23 -23.72 4.56
C VAL A 51 2.88 -23.50 3.86
N PHE A 52 2.88 -23.28 2.55
CA PHE A 52 1.69 -22.95 1.76
C PHE A 52 1.13 -24.15 0.97
N GLN A 53 1.79 -25.30 1.02
CA GLN A 53 1.42 -26.50 0.24
C GLN A 53 0.27 -27.32 0.85
N ASN A 54 -0.11 -27.10 2.12
CA ASN A 54 -1.19 -27.85 2.80
C ASN A 54 -2.33 -26.91 3.23
N GLN A 55 -3.25 -26.62 2.31
CA GLN A 55 -4.42 -25.76 2.57
C GLN A 55 -5.51 -26.43 3.45
N ASP A 56 -5.39 -27.73 3.74
CA ASP A 56 -6.40 -28.51 4.49
C ASP A 56 -6.31 -28.35 6.02
N LYS A 57 -5.37 -27.56 6.54
CA LYS A 57 -5.26 -27.28 7.98
C LYS A 57 -5.58 -25.81 8.24
N GLU A 58 -6.71 -25.57 8.91
CA GLU A 58 -7.08 -24.26 9.47
C GLU A 58 -6.06 -23.69 10.48
N SER A 59 -4.97 -24.41 10.77
CA SER A 59 -3.86 -23.88 11.54
C SER A 59 -2.71 -23.48 10.62
N PHE A 60 -2.50 -22.16 10.49
CA PHE A 60 -1.18 -21.64 10.19
C PHE A 60 -0.22 -22.21 11.26
N SER A 61 0.61 -23.19 10.89
CA SER A 61 1.65 -23.66 11.79
C SER A 61 2.57 -22.48 12.09
N ARG A 62 2.87 -22.24 13.38
CA ARG A 62 3.85 -21.23 13.77
C ARG A 62 5.12 -21.44 12.94
N LEU A 63 5.53 -20.40 12.22
CA LEU A 63 6.77 -20.43 11.45
C LEU A 63 7.92 -20.55 12.47
N GLU A 64 8.57 -21.72 12.50
CA GLU A 64 9.62 -22.01 13.49
C GLU A 64 10.83 -21.10 13.33
N ASP A 65 11.10 -20.65 12.10
CA ASP A 65 12.16 -19.70 11.75
C ASP A 65 11.60 -18.57 10.88
N PRO A 66 11.06 -17.49 11.49
CA PRO A 66 10.48 -16.40 10.75
C PRO A 66 11.53 -15.53 10.07
N LEU A 67 11.23 -15.11 8.83
CA LEU A 67 12.06 -14.15 8.12
C LEU A 67 12.15 -12.81 8.89
N PRO A 68 13.26 -12.07 8.75
CA PRO A 68 13.36 -10.73 9.32
C PRO A 68 12.25 -9.81 8.81
N ALA A 69 11.57 -9.04 9.68
CA ALA A 69 10.45 -8.17 9.28
C ALA A 69 10.80 -7.18 8.16
N VAL A 70 12.08 -6.81 8.01
CA VAL A 70 12.56 -5.92 6.95
C VAL A 70 12.25 -6.43 5.54
N VAL A 71 12.08 -7.75 5.34
CA VAL A 71 11.72 -8.29 4.01
C VAL A 71 10.30 -7.91 3.58
N GLY A 72 9.44 -7.54 4.54
CA GLY A 72 8.10 -7.02 4.27
C GLY A 72 8.05 -5.49 4.22
N VAL A 73 9.17 -4.80 4.33
CA VAL A 73 9.19 -3.34 4.35
C VAL A 73 9.31 -2.79 2.94
N THR A 74 8.40 -1.88 2.59
CA THR A 74 8.31 -1.23 1.28
C THR A 74 8.67 0.24 1.40
N TYR A 75 9.13 0.80 0.27
CA TYR A 75 9.25 2.24 0.05
C TYR A 75 8.16 2.67 -0.91
N GLU A 76 7.34 3.63 -0.51
CA GLU A 76 6.10 3.99 -1.18
C GLU A 76 5.96 5.51 -1.29
N LEU A 77 5.08 5.98 -2.19
CA LEU A 77 4.63 7.37 -2.14
C LEU A 77 3.77 7.58 -0.90
N CYS A 78 3.73 8.82 -0.40
CA CYS A 78 2.71 9.21 0.57
C CYS A 78 1.33 9.07 -0.08
N ALA A 79 0.40 8.39 0.58
CA ALA A 79 -0.87 8.03 -0.04
C ALA A 79 -1.96 7.78 1.01
N GLY A 80 -3.20 8.04 0.63
CA GLY A 80 -4.37 7.81 1.50
C GLY A 80 -5.62 7.47 0.71
N ILE A 81 -6.58 6.89 1.42
CA ILE A 81 -7.89 6.53 0.86
C ILE A 81 -8.80 7.77 0.79
N VAL A 82 -9.67 7.81 -0.21
CA VAL A 82 -10.70 8.84 -0.34
C VAL A 82 -11.93 8.38 0.44
N ASP A 83 -11.94 8.66 1.74
CA ASP A 83 -13.00 8.25 2.69
C ASP A 83 -13.79 9.41 3.30
N LYS A 84 -13.30 10.65 3.16
CA LYS A 84 -13.92 11.89 3.65
C LYS A 84 -14.70 12.56 2.52
N PRO A 85 -16.05 12.42 2.47
CA PRO A 85 -16.84 12.89 1.33
C PRO A 85 -16.89 14.41 1.17
N ASP A 86 -16.62 15.14 2.25
CA ASP A 86 -16.68 16.61 2.27
C ASP A 86 -15.33 17.27 1.91
N LEU A 87 -14.29 16.50 1.62
CA LEU A 87 -12.97 16.99 1.24
C LEU A 87 -12.68 16.74 -0.24
N SER A 88 -12.03 17.71 -0.87
CA SER A 88 -11.43 17.54 -2.20
C SER A 88 -10.25 16.55 -2.16
N LEU A 89 -9.87 16.03 -3.33
CA LEU A 89 -8.70 15.14 -3.45
C LEU A 89 -7.42 15.84 -2.97
N GLU A 90 -7.31 17.13 -3.25
CA GLU A 90 -6.20 17.98 -2.84
C GLU A 90 -6.15 18.18 -1.32
N GLU A 91 -7.30 18.38 -0.67
CA GLU A 91 -7.36 18.49 0.80
C GLU A 91 -7.01 17.18 1.49
N ILE A 92 -7.48 16.05 0.96
CA ILE A 92 -7.11 14.71 1.45
C ILE A 92 -5.60 14.52 1.28
N ALA A 93 -5.05 14.79 0.09
CA ALA A 93 -3.62 14.68 -0.18
C ALA A 93 -2.76 15.54 0.76
N CYS A 94 -3.16 16.79 1.03
CA CYS A 94 -2.48 17.63 2.01
C CYS A 94 -2.54 17.05 3.43
N GLY A 95 -3.68 16.46 3.82
CA GLY A 95 -3.85 15.77 5.10
C GLY A 95 -2.88 14.61 5.26
N GLU A 96 -2.80 13.73 4.25
CA GLU A 96 -1.88 12.58 4.25
C GLU A 96 -0.41 13.01 4.29
N VAL A 97 -0.05 14.06 3.53
CA VAL A 97 1.32 14.62 3.54
C VAL A 97 1.69 15.14 4.94
N PHE A 98 0.74 15.69 5.67
CA PHE A 98 0.96 16.12 7.05
C PHE A 98 1.06 14.93 8.01
N GLU A 99 0.16 13.96 7.91
CA GLU A 99 0.09 12.79 8.80
C GLU A 99 1.29 11.85 8.63
N GLU A 100 1.61 11.46 7.39
CA GLU A 100 2.65 10.46 7.11
C GLU A 100 4.06 11.07 7.03
N CYS A 101 4.18 12.31 6.53
CA CYS A 101 5.46 12.92 6.21
C CYS A 101 5.80 14.16 7.06
N GLY A 102 4.85 14.67 7.85
CA GLY A 102 5.07 15.84 8.73
C GLY A 102 5.22 17.18 7.99
N TYR A 103 4.86 17.26 6.70
CA TYR A 103 4.92 18.50 5.94
C TYR A 103 3.55 19.17 5.89
N CYS A 104 3.48 20.45 6.25
CA CYS A 104 2.29 21.27 6.01
C CYS A 104 2.42 21.94 4.64
N VAL A 105 1.57 21.55 3.68
CA VAL A 105 1.56 22.08 2.32
C VAL A 105 0.20 22.67 1.99
N PRO A 106 0.12 23.88 1.38
CA PRO A 106 -1.15 24.41 0.92
C PRO A 106 -1.59 23.71 -0.37
N VAL A 107 -2.91 23.57 -0.58
CA VAL A 107 -3.48 22.93 -1.78
C VAL A 107 -2.98 23.56 -3.09
N THR A 108 -2.66 24.86 -3.08
CA THR A 108 -2.13 25.59 -4.25
C THR A 108 -0.75 25.11 -4.70
N ASN A 109 -0.02 24.38 -3.85
CA ASN A 109 1.28 23.82 -4.19
C ASN A 109 1.17 22.41 -4.80
N LEU A 110 -0.02 21.79 -4.76
CA LEU A 110 -0.24 20.51 -5.41
C LEU A 110 -0.42 20.71 -6.91
N GLN A 111 0.25 19.85 -7.68
CA GLN A 111 0.09 19.77 -9.13
C GLN A 111 -0.34 18.36 -9.50
N ARG A 112 -1.46 18.25 -10.22
CA ARG A 112 -1.93 16.95 -10.72
C ARG A 112 -0.94 16.39 -11.74
N ILE A 113 -0.45 15.19 -11.49
CA ILE A 113 0.45 14.46 -12.41
C ILE A 113 -0.36 13.56 -13.34
N THR A 114 -1.09 12.60 -12.79
CA THR A 114 -1.88 11.63 -13.57
C THR A 114 -2.99 11.01 -12.71
N SER A 115 -3.83 10.19 -13.33
CA SER A 115 -4.89 9.40 -12.70
C SER A 115 -5.08 8.10 -13.48
N TYR A 116 -5.26 6.97 -12.80
CA TYR A 116 -5.49 5.66 -13.42
C TYR A 116 -6.63 4.93 -12.70
N ARG A 117 -7.15 3.86 -13.32
CA ARG A 117 -8.20 3.00 -12.78
C ARG A 117 -7.80 1.54 -12.91
#